data_AF-A0A231QPE4-F1
#
_entry.id   AF-A0A231QPE4-F1
#
_cell.length_a   1.000
_cell.length_b   1.000
_cell.length_c   1.000
_cell.angle_alpha   90.00
_cell.angle_beta   90.00
_cell.angle_gamma   90.00
#
_symmetry.space_group_name_H-M   'P 1'
#
loop_
_entity.id
_entity.type
_entity.pdbx_description
1 polymer ?
#
loop_
_entity_poly.entity_id
_entity_poly.type
_entity_poly.pdbx_seq_one_letter_code
_entity_poly.pdbx_strand_id
1 'polypeptide(L)'
;MQNYLAKKWRRPVELIRNGSLKRDFNLELSPKIKDKVIINVGSQEAGRKNTPLLIQAFMNVCFDFPEWKLELIGPVDSTITELVASIYKTYPALRKQLLLLGPIKDKV
;
A
#
# COMPACT_ATOMS: atom_id res chain seq x y z
N MET A 1 8.29 19.81 12.37
CA MET A 1 7.22 19.55 13.35
C MET A 1 7.70 19.66 14.80
N GLN A 2 8.83 19.04 15.18
CA GLN A 2 9.41 19.13 16.54
C GLN A 2 9.56 20.57 17.07
N ASN A 3 10.26 21.44 16.33
CA ASN A 3 10.45 22.85 16.72
C ASN A 3 9.12 23.61 16.88
N TYR A 4 8.13 23.29 16.04
CA TYR A 4 6.80 23.87 16.14
C TYR A 4 6.10 23.45 17.43
N LEU A 5 6.17 22.16 17.78
CA LEU A 5 5.58 21.63 19.03
C LEU A 5 6.30 22.17 20.27
N ALA A 6 7.63 22.22 20.27
CA ALA A 6 8.39 22.77 21.39
C ALA A 6 8.01 24.24 21.67
N LYS A 7 7.87 25.04 20.60
CA LYS A 7 7.40 26.43 20.69
C LYS A 7 5.94 26.52 21.15
N LYS A 8 5.03 25.74 20.55
CA LYS A 8 3.60 25.76 20.87
C LYS A 8 3.32 25.39 22.33
N TRP A 9 4.02 24.39 22.84
CA TRP A 9 3.78 23.83 24.18
C TRP A 9 4.75 24.35 25.24
N ARG A 10 5.71 25.21 24.85
CA ARG A 10 6.72 25.82 25.73
C ARG A 10 7.46 24.79 26.59
N ARG A 11 7.79 23.66 25.98
CA ARG A 11 8.46 22.53 26.62
C ARG A 11 9.53 21.95 25.69
N PRO A 12 10.63 21.39 26.23
CA PRO A 12 11.56 20.63 25.41
C PRO A 12 10.81 19.42 24.82
N VAL A 13 10.94 19.24 23.50
CA VAL A 13 10.39 18.09 22.77
C VAL A 13 11.55 17.44 22.04
N GLU A 14 11.83 16.19 22.36
CA GLU A 14 12.87 15.40 21.73
C GLU A 14 12.25 14.39 20.75
N LEU A 15 12.92 14.16 19.62
CA LEU A 15 12.51 13.16 18.64
C LEU A 15 13.19 11.83 18.96
N ILE A 16 12.41 10.87 19.45
CA ILE A 16 12.84 9.48 19.56
C ILE A 16 12.25 8.73 18.36
N ARG A 17 13.11 8.16 17.51
CA ARG A 17 12.68 7.37 16.35
C ARG A 17 12.19 6.00 16.81
N ASN A 18 11.19 5.45 16.11
CA ASN A 18 10.77 4.07 16.34
C ASN A 18 11.94 3.12 16.07
N GLY A 19 12.14 2.17 16.98
CA GLY A 19 13.08 1.08 16.76
C GLY A 19 12.64 0.22 15.57
N SER A 20 13.61 -0.20 14.76
CA SER A 20 13.40 -1.17 13.69
C SER A 20 14.29 -2.37 13.93
N LEU A 21 13.75 -3.58 13.77
CA LEU A 21 14.57 -4.78 13.75
C LEU A 21 15.53 -4.69 12.55
N LYS A 22 16.83 -4.82 12.80
CA LYS A 22 17.78 -5.20 11.75
C LYS A 22 17.47 -6.65 11.40
N ARG A 23 16.53 -6.87 10.48
CA ARG A 23 16.44 -8.15 9.79
C ARG A 23 17.53 -8.12 8.73
N ASP A 24 18.39 -9.13 8.72
CA ASP A 24 19.26 -9.41 7.59
C ASP A 24 18.35 -9.79 6.42
N PHE A 25 17.83 -8.79 5.73
CA PHE A 25 17.35 -9.02 4.38
C PHE A 25 18.60 -9.42 3.61
N ASN A 26 18.72 -10.69 3.24
CA ASN A 26 19.67 -11.13 2.22
C ASN A 26 19.32 -10.36 0.94
N LEU A 27 19.88 -9.17 0.82
CA LEU A 27 19.65 -8.19 -0.22
C LEU A 27 20.53 -8.57 -1.42
N GLU A 28 20.29 -9.73 -2.01
CA GLU A 28 20.53 -9.84 -3.44
C GLU A 28 19.47 -8.99 -4.15
N LEU A 29 19.64 -7.67 -4.09
CA LEU A 29 18.86 -6.68 -4.84
C LEU A 29 19.27 -6.73 -6.32
N SER A 30 19.12 -7.88 -6.98
CA SER A 30 19.20 -7.90 -8.42
C SER A 30 17.81 -7.52 -8.97
N PRO A 31 17.70 -6.54 -9.88
CA PRO A 31 16.45 -6.23 -10.56
C PRO A 31 15.86 -7.45 -11.31
N LYS A 32 16.69 -8.46 -11.59
CA LYS A 32 16.30 -9.70 -12.27
C LYS A 32 15.49 -10.67 -11.39
N ILE A 33 15.52 -10.51 -10.07
CA ILE A 33 14.88 -11.44 -9.11
C ILE A 33 13.56 -10.87 -8.54
N LYS A 34 13.22 -9.61 -8.83
CA LYS A 34 12.03 -8.98 -8.24
C LYS A 34 10.74 -9.39 -8.96
N ASP A 35 9.76 -9.81 -8.18
CA ASP A 35 8.39 -10.03 -8.64
C ASP A 35 7.80 -8.73 -9.22
N LYS A 36 7.00 -8.85 -10.27
CA LYS A 36 6.27 -7.74 -10.92
C LYS A 36 5.03 -7.36 -10.09
N VAL A 37 5.24 -7.02 -8.83
CA VAL A 37 4.17 -6.76 -7.86
C VAL A 37 4.42 -5.43 -7.16
N ILE A 38 3.38 -4.60 -7.14
CA ILE A 38 3.26 -3.39 -6.32
C ILE A 38 2.45 -3.77 -5.10
N ILE A 39 3.05 -3.66 -3.91
CA ILE A 39 2.41 -4.03 -2.65
C ILE A 39 2.05 -2.77 -1.86
N ASN A 40 0.81 -2.66 -1.41
CA ASN A 40 0.38 -1.67 -0.43
C ASN A 40 -0.17 -2.37 0.82
N VAL A 41 0.51 -2.20 1.96
CA VAL A 41 0.15 -2.85 3.23
C VAL A 41 -0.47 -1.86 4.22
N GLY A 42 -1.62 -2.24 4.78
CA GLY A 42 -2.36 -1.59 5.88
C GLY A 42 -3.83 -1.41 5.55
N SER A 43 -4.56 -0.65 6.38
CA SER A 43 -5.98 -0.39 6.11
C SER A 43 -6.17 0.28 4.75
N GLN A 44 -6.99 -0.32 3.91
CA GLN A 44 -7.33 0.15 2.58
C GLN A 44 -8.59 0.98 2.70
N GLU A 45 -8.42 2.31 2.64
CA GLU A 45 -9.47 3.28 2.89
C GLU A 45 -9.31 4.51 2.00
N ALA A 46 -10.44 5.17 1.74
CA ALA A 46 -10.45 6.43 0.99
C ALA A 46 -9.82 7.61 1.76
N GLY A 47 -9.78 7.52 3.09
CA GLY A 47 -9.32 8.58 3.98
C GLY A 47 -7.79 8.71 4.01
N ARG A 48 -7.17 8.20 5.07
CA ARG A 48 -5.79 8.57 5.42
C ARG A 48 -4.74 8.06 4.44
N LYS A 49 -5.03 6.93 3.78
CA LYS A 49 -4.10 6.29 2.84
C LYS A 49 -4.36 6.62 1.38
N ASN A 50 -5.49 7.27 1.08
CA ASN A 50 -5.91 7.62 -0.27
C ASN A 50 -5.76 6.44 -1.26
N THR A 51 -6.17 5.24 -0.84
CA THR A 51 -6.15 4.03 -1.68
C THR A 51 -6.85 4.22 -3.04
N PRO A 52 -7.93 5.02 -3.19
CA PRO A 52 -8.54 5.28 -4.48
C PRO A 52 -7.59 5.90 -5.49
N LEU A 53 -6.74 6.85 -5.07
CA LEU A 53 -5.76 7.47 -5.96
C LEU A 53 -4.71 6.47 -6.44
N LEU A 54 -4.27 5.56 -5.57
CA LEU A 54 -3.35 4.48 -5.97
C LEU A 54 -3.98 3.54 -7.00
N ILE A 55 -5.24 3.15 -6.79
CA ILE A 55 -6.00 2.33 -7.74
C ILE A 55 -6.12 3.05 -9.07
N GLN A 56 -6.50 4.33 -9.06
CA GLN A 56 -6.61 5.15 -10.27
C GLN A 56 -5.28 5.27 -11.02
N ALA A 57 -4.18 5.51 -10.30
CA ALA A 57 -2.85 5.58 -10.90
C ALA A 57 -2.45 4.24 -11.54
N PHE A 58 -2.78 3.12 -10.90
CA PHE A 58 -2.55 1.79 -11.47
C PHE A 58 -3.39 1.55 -12.73
N MET A 59 -4.67 1.93 -12.72
CA MET A 59 -5.56 1.83 -13.89
C MET A 59 -5.03 2.58 -15.12
N ASN A 60 -4.27 3.66 -14.92
CA ASN A 60 -3.71 4.44 -16.02
C ASN A 60 -2.55 3.74 -16.74
N VAL A 61 -1.96 2.70 -16.15
CA VAL A 61 -0.74 2.06 -16.67
C VAL A 61 -0.86 0.54 -16.82
N CYS A 62 -1.83 -0.10 -16.15
CA CYS A 62 -1.92 -1.56 -16.08
C CYS A 62 -2.07 -2.27 -17.43
N PHE A 63 -2.61 -1.58 -18.45
CA PHE A 63 -2.75 -2.15 -19.80
C PHE A 63 -1.42 -2.21 -20.56
N ASP A 64 -0.50 -1.28 -20.30
CA ASP A 64 0.85 -1.30 -20.89
C ASP A 64 1.77 -2.28 -20.16
N PHE A 65 1.41 -2.65 -18.93
CA PHE A 65 2.18 -3.51 -18.04
C PHE A 65 1.37 -4.72 -17.57
N PRO A 66 0.93 -5.62 -18.47
CA PRO A 66 -0.07 -6.65 -18.17
C PRO A 66 0.40 -7.73 -17.17
N GLU A 67 1.71 -7.83 -16.96
CA GLU A 67 2.32 -8.75 -16.00
C GLU A 67 2.38 -8.18 -14.58
N TRP A 68 2.20 -6.87 -14.43
CA TRP A 68 2.27 -6.20 -13.14
C TRP A 68 0.97 -6.32 -12.35
N LYS A 69 1.11 -6.53 -11.05
CA LYS A 69 -0.02 -6.63 -10.12
C LYS A 69 0.04 -5.52 -9.08
N LEU A 70 -1.12 -5.05 -8.64
CA LEU A 70 -1.32 -4.24 -7.46
C LEU A 70 -2.01 -5.08 -6.38
N GLU A 71 -1.28 -5.36 -5.31
CA GLU A 71 -1.76 -6.12 -4.15
C GLU A 71 -2.06 -5.17 -2.98
N LEU A 72 -3.33 -5.09 -2.61
CA LEU A 72 -3.83 -4.31 -1.48
C LEU A 72 -4.05 -5.25 -0.29
N ILE A 73 -3.13 -5.18 0.67
CA ILE A 73 -3.05 -6.07 1.83
C ILE A 73 -3.50 -5.29 3.07
N GLY A 74 -4.37 -5.88 3.88
CA GLY A 74 -4.93 -5.31 5.11
C GLY A 74 -6.45 -5.25 5.11
N PRO A 75 -7.07 -4.78 6.21
CA PRO A 75 -8.52 -4.54 6.25
C PRO A 75 -8.95 -3.61 5.11
N VAL A 76 -10.05 -3.93 4.44
CA VAL A 76 -10.58 -3.16 3.31
C VAL A 76 -11.96 -2.62 3.68
N ASP A 77 -12.16 -1.32 3.52
CA ASP A 77 -13.48 -0.72 3.75
C ASP A 77 -14.46 -1.02 2.59
N SER A 78 -15.74 -0.72 2.80
CA SER A 78 -16.78 -0.95 1.79
C SER A 78 -16.57 -0.08 0.55
N THR A 79 -16.12 1.17 0.71
CA THR A 79 -15.89 2.10 -0.39
C THR A 79 -14.85 1.59 -1.37
N ILE A 80 -13.74 1.04 -0.89
CA ILE A 80 -12.71 0.41 -1.72
C ILE A 80 -13.26 -0.86 -2.37
N THR A 81 -14.01 -1.67 -1.63
CA THR A 81 -14.61 -2.89 -2.17
C THR A 81 -15.57 -2.59 -3.32
N GLU A 82 -16.42 -1.57 -3.17
CA GLU A 82 -17.36 -1.10 -4.19
C GLU A 82 -16.64 -0.52 -5.42
N LEU A 83 -15.61 0.31 -5.20
CA LEU A 83 -14.78 0.85 -6.28
C LEU A 83 -14.17 -0.28 -7.12
N VAL A 84 -13.50 -1.23 -6.47
CA VAL A 84 -12.86 -2.36 -7.16
C VAL A 84 -13.89 -3.25 -7.86
N ALA A 85 -15.06 -3.48 -7.25
CA ALA A 85 -16.14 -4.22 -7.87
C ALA A 85 -16.65 -3.55 -9.17
N SER A 86 -16.78 -2.21 -9.18
CA SER A 86 -17.15 -1.46 -10.38
C SER A 86 -16.09 -1.57 -11.48
N ILE A 87 -14.81 -1.54 -11.11
CA ILE A 87 -13.69 -1.71 -12.05
C ILE A 87 -13.74 -3.11 -12.69
N TYR A 88 -13.98 -4.17 -11.91
CA TYR A 88 -14.10 -5.52 -12.45
C TYR A 88 -15.30 -5.73 -13.35
N LYS A 89 -16.38 -4.95 -13.17
CA LYS A 89 -17.53 -5.00 -14.06
C LYS A 89 -17.17 -4.46 -15.44
N THR A 90 -16.39 -3.39 -15.49
CA THR A 90 -15.94 -2.75 -16.74
C THR A 90 -14.76 -3.49 -17.38
N TYR A 91 -13.82 -3.98 -16.57
CA TYR A 91 -12.58 -4.62 -16.98
C TYR A 91 -12.36 -5.96 -16.26
N PRO A 92 -13.08 -7.04 -16.64
CA PRO A 92 -13.02 -8.32 -15.93
C PRO A 92 -11.62 -8.94 -15.83
N ALA A 93 -10.76 -8.68 -16.82
CA ALA A 93 -9.38 -9.17 -16.85
C ALA A 93 -8.53 -8.65 -15.68
N LEU A 94 -8.86 -7.48 -15.12
CA LEU A 94 -8.10 -6.86 -14.03
C LEU A 94 -8.20 -7.61 -12.71
N ARG A 95 -9.10 -8.58 -12.57
CA ARG A 95 -9.15 -9.50 -11.41
C ARG A 95 -7.84 -10.26 -11.19
N LYS A 96 -6.98 -10.35 -12.21
CA LYS A 96 -5.66 -11.00 -12.11
C LYS A 96 -4.53 -10.03 -11.72
N GLN A 97 -4.79 -8.73 -11.78
CA GLN A 97 -3.79 -7.67 -11.60
C GLN A 97 -4.07 -6.80 -10.38
N LEU A 98 -5.31 -6.34 -10.19
CA LEU A 98 -5.73 -5.63 -8.99
C LEU A 98 -6.26 -6.66 -7.99
N LEU A 99 -5.64 -6.78 -6.82
CA LEU A 99 -5.95 -7.82 -5.84
C LEU A 99 -6.25 -7.23 -4.46
N LEU A 100 -7.42 -7.55 -3.93
CA LEU A 100 -7.82 -7.26 -2.54
C LEU A 100 -7.54 -8.52 -1.71
N LEU A 101 -6.43 -8.54 -0.97
CA LEU A 101 -5.97 -9.73 -0.25
C LEU A 101 -6.45 -9.80 1.20
N GLY A 102 -6.99 -8.70 1.74
CA GLY A 102 -7.44 -8.65 3.12
C GLY A 102 -6.27 -8.69 4.12
N PRO A 103 -6.55 -8.75 5.44
CA PRO A 103 -5.52 -8.80 6.46
C PRO A 103 -4.79 -10.14 6.50
N ILE A 104 -3.46 -10.09 6.59
CA ILE A 104 -2.63 -11.28 6.85
C ILE A 104 -2.86 -11.71 8.31
N LYS A 105 -3.39 -12.93 8.48
CA LYS A 105 -3.65 -13.51 9.81
C LYS A 105 -2.47 -14.32 10.35
N ASP A 106 -1.63 -14.86 9.47
CA ASP A 106 -0.45 -15.61 9.86
C ASP A 106 0.75 -14.68 10.07
N LYS A 107 1.22 -14.66 11.31
CA LYS A 107 2.58 -14.23 11.63
C LYS A 107 3.39 -15.50 11.86
N VAL A 108 3.92 -16.08 10.79
CA VAL A 108 4.99 -17.08 10.89
C VAL A 108 6.25 -16.40 11.43
#